data_AF-A0A523PV74-F1
#
_entry.id   AF-A0A523PV74-F1
#
_cell.length_a   1.000
_cell.length_b   1.000
_cell.length_c   1.000
_cell.angle_alpha   90.00
_cell.angle_beta   90.00
_cell.angle_gamma   90.00
#
_symmetry.space_group_name_H-M   'P 1'
#
loop_
_entity.id
_entity.type
_entity.pdbx_description
1 polymer ?
#
loop_
_entity_poly.entity_id
_entity_poly.type
_entity_poly.pdbx_seq_one_letter_code
_entity_poly.pdbx_strand_id
1 'polypeptide(L)'
;MRRAPTRSSGSSRMQGTTRTSPTDPLLARARGRVAARAGRTFARLALAGLAGAWLAGAAPPPRQDDLGRAVQDLLRARCAECHAPDSDNPKARKHLDDVRDLAHVIDEIVLPGDLDFSELWEVVADGTMPPEDDGGPLSEIERGVIRAWILAGAPLPEVTGAAAPAPAPVPDPSVATTPAEPATGLRFLGWLGRLHPALVHFPIALLLAAALAELLRMLGGAPWLASAARFCIQIGCAGALVAGATGWFSTEYGTQAGRDIGWHRWLACATIALSIVLLALSELAHRRAGAGPSKRYRLVLFATVVLVGVTGHFGGMLVHGSDYLAW
;
A
#
# COMPACT_ATOMS: atom_id res chain seq x y z
N MET A 1 21.40 88.11 42.80
CA MET A 1 21.49 87.76 41.35
C MET A 1 22.72 86.86 41.17
N ARG A 2 22.65 85.53 41.33
CA ARG A 2 22.40 84.44 40.33
C ARG A 2 23.04 84.60 38.94
N ARG A 3 24.04 83.75 38.65
CA ARG A 3 24.23 82.86 37.47
C ARG A 3 25.58 82.11 37.66
N ALA A 4 25.58 80.81 38.00
CA ALA A 4 25.45 79.59 37.17
C ALA A 4 26.80 79.08 36.61
N PRO A 5 27.26 77.86 36.97
CA PRO A 5 28.45 77.23 36.39
C PRO A 5 28.12 76.37 35.16
N THR A 6 29.03 76.35 34.18
CA THR A 6 28.91 75.62 32.92
C THR A 6 29.36 74.15 33.04
N ARG A 7 28.55 73.26 32.47
CA ARG A 7 28.81 71.83 32.22
C ARG A 7 29.50 71.63 30.86
N SER A 8 30.38 70.63 30.75
CA SER A 8 30.49 69.63 29.64
C SER A 8 31.80 68.86 29.82
N SER A 9 31.99 67.59 29.46
CA SER A 9 31.13 66.47 29.07
C SER A 9 31.99 65.20 29.20
N GLY A 10 31.70 64.34 30.17
CA GLY A 10 32.33 63.02 30.28
C GLY A 10 31.59 62.02 29.40
N SER A 11 32.24 61.54 28.35
CA SER A 11 31.77 60.46 27.48
C SER A 11 31.84 59.12 28.24
N SER A 12 30.70 58.68 28.79
CA SER A 12 30.53 57.32 29.30
C SER A 12 30.05 56.44 28.15
N ARG A 13 30.97 55.66 27.59
CA ARG A 13 30.72 54.58 26.64
C ARG A 13 29.89 53.50 27.34
N MET A 14 28.57 53.48 27.11
CA MET A 14 27.70 52.35 27.48
C MET A 14 28.11 51.11 26.66
N GLN A 15 28.80 50.17 27.31
CA GLN A 15 28.92 48.80 26.82
C GLN A 15 27.61 48.07 27.16
N GLY A 16 26.72 47.96 26.18
CA GLY A 16 25.55 47.10 26.27
C GLY A 16 25.98 45.64 26.23
N THR A 17 26.15 45.03 27.40
CA THR A 17 26.31 43.58 27.52
C THR A 17 24.94 42.94 27.28
N THR A 18 24.76 42.30 26.13
CA THR A 18 23.62 41.40 25.90
C THR A 18 23.80 40.17 26.78
N ARG A 19 23.34 40.28 28.02
CA ARG A 19 23.27 39.19 29.01
C ARG A 19 22.24 38.18 28.50
N THR A 20 22.68 37.16 27.77
CA THR A 20 21.86 35.98 27.49
C THR A 20 21.44 35.39 28.84
N SER A 21 20.13 35.36 29.12
CA SER A 21 19.66 34.85 30.41
C SER A 21 20.04 33.37 30.57
N PRO A 22 20.36 32.90 31.78
CA PRO A 22 20.56 31.48 32.03
C PRO A 22 19.23 30.78 31.75
N THR A 23 19.23 29.81 30.84
CA THR A 23 18.06 28.94 30.61
C THR A 23 17.67 28.29 31.94
N ASP A 24 16.46 28.59 32.40
CA ASP A 24 15.93 28.07 33.66
C ASP A 24 15.98 26.52 33.66
N PRO A 25 16.73 25.89 34.58
CA PRO A 25 16.87 24.44 34.65
C PRO A 25 15.53 23.72 34.86
N LEU A 26 14.49 24.42 35.35
CA LEU A 26 13.13 23.88 35.45
C LEU A 26 12.45 23.75 34.10
N LEU A 27 12.61 24.73 33.20
CA LEU A 27 12.08 24.67 31.84
C LEU A 27 12.80 23.61 30.99
N ALA A 28 14.11 23.46 31.17
CA ALA A 28 14.89 22.38 30.53
C ALA A 28 14.43 20.98 31.01
N ARG A 29 14.20 20.81 32.32
CA ARG A 29 13.66 19.58 32.90
C ARG A 29 12.22 19.31 32.49
N ALA A 30 11.37 20.33 32.35
CA ALA A 30 9.99 20.20 31.91
C ALA A 30 9.92 19.76 30.44
N ARG A 31 10.71 20.38 29.55
CA ARG A 31 10.88 19.97 28.14
C ARG A 31 11.36 18.52 28.01
N GLY A 32 12.32 18.11 28.84
CA GLY A 32 12.80 16.73 28.89
C GLY A 32 11.75 15.71 29.35
N ARG A 33 10.89 16.08 30.32
CA ARG A 33 9.81 15.21 30.83
C ARG A 33 8.68 15.03 29.82
N VAL A 34 8.29 16.07 29.10
CA VAL A 34 7.25 16.00 28.05
C VAL A 34 7.71 15.14 26.88
N ALA A 35 8.94 15.35 26.38
CA ALA A 35 9.53 14.51 25.34
C ALA A 35 9.67 13.04 25.78
N ALA A 36 10.06 12.79 27.04
CA ALA A 36 10.17 11.45 27.59
C ALA A 36 8.81 10.74 27.75
N ARG A 37 7.73 11.49 28.01
CA ARG A 37 6.36 10.96 28.15
C ARG A 37 5.75 10.64 26.78
N ALA A 38 5.92 11.51 25.79
CA ALA A 38 5.50 11.27 24.41
C ALA A 38 6.18 10.02 23.80
N GLY A 39 7.50 9.88 23.94
CA GLY A 39 8.21 8.70 23.44
C GLY A 39 7.81 7.37 24.11
N ARG A 40 7.29 7.41 25.35
CA ARG A 40 6.82 6.22 26.08
C ARG A 40 5.40 5.77 25.70
N THR A 41 4.53 6.71 25.34
CA THR A 41 3.19 6.38 24.79
C THR A 41 3.30 5.82 23.37
N PHE A 42 4.15 6.39 22.52
CA PHE A 42 4.39 5.86 21.17
C PHE A 42 5.03 4.46 21.17
N ALA A 43 6.01 4.19 22.04
CA ALA A 43 6.62 2.87 22.15
C ALA A 43 5.64 1.77 22.63
N ARG A 44 4.66 2.13 23.49
CA ARG A 44 3.63 1.20 23.96
C ARG A 44 2.56 0.90 22.89
N LEU A 45 2.19 1.89 22.07
CA LEU A 45 1.29 1.69 20.94
C LEU A 45 1.95 0.86 19.81
N ALA A 46 3.26 1.04 19.61
CA ALA A 46 4.01 0.28 18.61
C ALA A 46 4.14 -1.22 18.95
N LEU A 47 4.28 -1.59 20.24
CA LEU A 47 4.23 -2.99 20.68
C LEU A 47 2.82 -3.62 20.56
N ALA A 48 1.76 -2.84 20.73
CA ALA A 48 0.39 -3.32 20.52
C ALA A 48 0.06 -3.55 19.04
N GLY A 49 0.61 -2.75 18.12
CA GLY A 49 0.45 -2.91 16.68
C GLY A 49 1.07 -4.19 16.11
N LEU A 50 2.19 -4.66 16.68
CA LEU A 50 2.84 -5.92 16.29
C LEU A 50 1.98 -7.16 16.62
N ALA A 51 1.17 -7.13 17.69
CA ALA A 51 0.30 -8.25 18.05
C ALA A 51 -0.98 -8.31 17.20
N GLY A 52 -1.52 -7.16 16.78
CA GLY A 52 -2.72 -7.10 15.93
C GLY A 52 -2.48 -7.54 14.49
N ALA A 53 -1.31 -7.23 13.93
CA ALA A 53 -0.96 -7.58 12.55
C ALA A 53 -0.72 -9.08 12.32
N TRP A 54 -0.43 -9.85 13.38
CA TRP A 54 -0.20 -11.30 13.29
C TRP A 54 -1.48 -12.14 13.42
N LEU A 55 -2.61 -11.55 13.89
CA LEU A 55 -3.84 -12.30 14.19
C LEU A 55 -4.98 -12.11 13.17
N ALA A 56 -4.83 -11.21 12.19
CA ALA A 56 -5.78 -11.07 11.10
C ALA A 56 -5.51 -12.17 10.06
N GLY A 57 -6.11 -13.34 10.28
CA GLY A 57 -6.13 -14.44 9.31
C GLY A 57 -6.55 -13.91 7.95
N ALA A 58 -5.70 -14.16 6.95
CA ALA A 58 -6.12 -14.07 5.56
C ALA A 58 -7.34 -14.98 5.41
N ALA A 59 -8.45 -14.44 4.91
CA ALA A 59 -9.53 -15.29 4.43
C ALA A 59 -8.91 -16.32 3.47
N PRO A 60 -9.27 -17.61 3.59
CA PRO A 60 -8.76 -18.60 2.65
C PRO A 60 -9.10 -18.13 1.23
N PRO A 61 -8.15 -18.25 0.28
CA PRO A 61 -8.43 -17.88 -1.10
C PRO A 61 -9.69 -18.61 -1.57
N PRO A 62 -10.51 -18.00 -2.45
CA PRO A 62 -11.68 -18.66 -3.02
C PRO A 62 -11.27 -20.03 -3.57
N ARG A 63 -12.11 -21.05 -3.37
CA ARG A 63 -11.79 -22.41 -3.84
C ARG A 63 -11.65 -22.38 -5.36
N GLN A 64 -10.66 -23.10 -5.90
CA GLN A 64 -10.36 -23.12 -7.34
C GLN A 64 -11.59 -23.48 -8.20
N ASP A 65 -12.43 -24.39 -7.72
CA ASP A 65 -13.68 -24.80 -8.34
C ASP A 65 -14.75 -23.67 -8.39
N ASP A 66 -14.78 -22.79 -7.38
CA ASP A 66 -15.67 -21.62 -7.38
C ASP A 66 -15.23 -20.59 -8.44
N LEU A 67 -13.92 -20.48 -8.71
CA LEU A 67 -13.39 -19.61 -9.77
C LEU A 67 -13.69 -20.16 -11.17
N GLY A 68 -13.51 -21.47 -11.37
CA GLY A 68 -13.81 -22.12 -12.65
C GLY A 68 -15.28 -21.98 -13.06
N ARG A 69 -16.21 -22.20 -12.11
CA ARG A 69 -17.64 -21.96 -12.35
C ARG A 69 -17.97 -20.50 -12.63
N ALA A 70 -17.42 -19.58 -11.85
CA ALA A 70 -17.71 -18.16 -12.00
C ALA A 70 -17.28 -17.61 -13.37
N VAL A 71 -16.11 -18.02 -13.88
CA VAL A 71 -15.69 -17.65 -15.24
C VAL A 71 -16.54 -18.33 -16.30
N GLN A 72 -16.87 -19.62 -16.14
CA GLN A 72 -17.72 -20.31 -17.10
C GLN A 72 -19.10 -19.64 -17.23
N ASP A 73 -19.71 -19.24 -16.11
CA ASP A 73 -20.98 -18.53 -16.11
C ASP A 73 -20.85 -17.14 -16.76
N LEU A 74 -19.76 -16.43 -16.49
CA LEU A 74 -19.49 -15.12 -17.08
C LEU A 74 -19.30 -15.20 -18.60
N LEU A 75 -18.49 -16.14 -19.09
CA LEU A 75 -18.27 -16.34 -20.53
C LEU A 75 -19.57 -16.73 -21.25
N ARG A 76 -20.40 -17.57 -20.62
CA ARG A 76 -21.74 -17.90 -21.14
C ARG A 76 -22.66 -16.70 -21.22
N ALA A 77 -22.65 -15.84 -20.20
CA ALA A 77 -23.54 -14.69 -20.13
C ALA A 77 -23.11 -13.52 -21.04
N ARG A 78 -21.81 -13.33 -21.26
CA ARG A 78 -21.27 -12.13 -21.92
C ARG A 78 -20.60 -12.39 -23.25
N CYS A 79 -20.20 -13.62 -23.55
CA CYS A 79 -19.40 -13.95 -24.74
C CYS A 79 -20.07 -14.96 -25.68
N ALA A 80 -20.88 -15.89 -25.15
CA ALA A 80 -21.43 -17.00 -25.93
C ALA A 80 -22.42 -16.60 -27.03
N GLU A 81 -23.06 -15.43 -26.94
CA GLU A 81 -23.94 -14.93 -28.01
C GLU A 81 -23.18 -14.77 -29.33
N CYS A 82 -21.88 -14.42 -29.26
CA CYS A 82 -21.03 -14.19 -30.43
C CYS A 82 -19.99 -15.31 -30.65
N HIS A 83 -19.44 -15.90 -29.59
CA HIS A 83 -18.35 -16.88 -29.62
C HIS A 83 -18.80 -18.32 -29.29
N ALA A 84 -20.03 -18.66 -29.65
CA ALA A 84 -20.48 -20.05 -29.68
C ALA A 84 -20.41 -20.58 -31.12
N PRO A 85 -20.20 -21.88 -31.33
CA PRO A 85 -20.08 -22.48 -32.65
C PRO A 85 -21.36 -22.36 -33.48
N ASP A 86 -22.49 -22.16 -32.80
CA ASP A 86 -23.80 -21.89 -33.37
C ASP A 86 -24.13 -20.40 -33.54
N SER A 87 -23.18 -19.49 -33.27
CA SER A 87 -23.36 -18.06 -33.51
C SER A 87 -23.21 -17.70 -34.98
N ASP A 88 -24.18 -16.93 -35.48
CA ASP A 88 -24.16 -16.36 -36.82
C ASP A 88 -23.35 -15.05 -36.90
N ASN A 89 -22.67 -14.61 -35.83
CA ASN A 89 -21.94 -13.35 -35.82
C ASN A 89 -20.62 -13.44 -36.63
N PRO A 90 -20.50 -12.75 -37.78
CA PRO A 90 -19.32 -12.84 -38.63
C PRO A 90 -18.07 -12.19 -38.00
N LYS A 91 -18.23 -11.31 -36.99
CA LYS A 91 -17.12 -10.62 -36.32
C LYS A 91 -16.36 -11.52 -35.34
N ALA A 92 -16.97 -12.61 -34.86
CA ALA A 92 -16.39 -13.51 -33.86
C ALA A 92 -15.43 -14.56 -34.45
N ARG A 93 -15.50 -14.80 -35.77
CA ARG A 93 -14.87 -15.93 -36.48
C ARG A 93 -13.36 -15.87 -36.63
N LYS A 94 -12.64 -15.08 -35.84
CA LYS A 94 -11.18 -15.01 -35.99
C LYS A 94 -10.46 -16.13 -35.23
N HIS A 95 -10.64 -16.36 -33.93
CA HIS A 95 -9.78 -17.31 -33.21
C HIS A 95 -10.38 -17.88 -31.89
N LEU A 96 -11.71 -18.00 -31.76
CA LEU A 96 -12.32 -18.70 -30.61
C LEU A 96 -13.73 -19.16 -30.95
N ASP A 97 -13.90 -20.48 -31.12
CA ASP A 97 -15.15 -21.05 -31.64
C ASP A 97 -16.15 -21.43 -30.54
N ASP A 98 -15.72 -21.82 -29.34
CA ASP A 98 -16.65 -22.16 -28.23
C ASP A 98 -16.16 -21.71 -26.84
N VAL A 99 -16.67 -20.57 -26.35
CA VAL A 99 -16.41 -20.07 -24.99
C VAL A 99 -17.09 -20.89 -23.88
N ARG A 100 -17.99 -21.81 -24.22
CA ARG A 100 -18.72 -22.63 -23.22
C ARG A 100 -17.84 -23.77 -22.72
N ASP A 101 -16.85 -24.16 -23.50
CA ASP A 101 -15.81 -25.12 -23.13
C ASP A 101 -14.58 -24.39 -22.58
N LEU A 102 -14.49 -24.32 -21.27
CA LEU A 102 -13.41 -23.61 -20.60
C LEU A 102 -12.05 -24.30 -20.83
N ALA A 103 -12.01 -25.60 -21.07
CA ALA A 103 -10.76 -26.30 -21.37
C ALA A 103 -10.21 -25.88 -22.73
N HIS A 104 -11.08 -25.71 -23.72
CA HIS A 104 -10.72 -25.21 -25.03
C HIS A 104 -10.25 -23.75 -24.99
N VAL A 105 -10.94 -22.89 -24.23
CA VAL A 105 -10.51 -21.49 -23.99
C VAL A 105 -9.10 -21.43 -23.38
N ILE A 106 -8.81 -22.34 -22.44
CA ILE A 106 -7.47 -22.43 -21.84
C ILE A 106 -6.41 -22.79 -22.88
N ASP A 107 -6.64 -23.84 -23.66
CA ASP A 107 -5.68 -24.34 -24.63
C ASP A 107 -5.39 -23.31 -25.76
N GLU A 108 -6.36 -22.49 -26.14
CA GLU A 108 -6.19 -21.54 -27.25
C GLU A 108 -5.68 -20.16 -26.84
N ILE A 109 -6.26 -19.53 -25.80
CA ILE A 109 -6.09 -18.07 -25.57
C ILE A 109 -5.76 -17.67 -24.13
N VAL A 110 -5.46 -18.63 -23.24
CA VAL A 110 -5.10 -18.35 -21.84
C VAL A 110 -3.81 -19.06 -21.48
N LEU A 111 -2.83 -18.32 -20.97
CA LEU A 111 -1.68 -18.92 -20.28
C LEU A 111 -1.96 -18.98 -18.78
N PRO A 112 -2.15 -20.17 -18.18
CA PRO A 112 -2.48 -20.28 -16.76
C PRO A 112 -1.42 -19.64 -15.86
N GLY A 113 -1.85 -18.75 -14.98
CA GLY A 113 -1.00 -18.04 -14.03
C GLY A 113 -0.39 -16.75 -14.57
N ASP A 114 -0.58 -16.42 -15.84
CA ASP A 114 0.07 -15.28 -16.48
C ASP A 114 -0.93 -14.44 -17.31
N LEU A 115 -1.12 -13.19 -16.91
CA LEU A 115 -2.05 -12.28 -17.59
C LEU A 115 -1.45 -11.67 -18.86
N ASP A 116 -0.14 -11.44 -18.87
CA ASP A 116 0.53 -10.69 -19.93
C ASP A 116 0.64 -11.54 -21.20
N PHE A 117 0.65 -12.86 -21.05
CA PHE A 117 0.63 -13.83 -22.15
C PHE A 117 -0.73 -14.50 -22.37
N SER A 118 -1.79 -14.01 -21.70
CA SER A 118 -3.15 -14.48 -21.95
C SER A 118 -3.87 -13.52 -22.90
N GLU A 119 -4.04 -13.94 -24.16
CA GLU A 119 -4.76 -13.16 -25.19
C GLU A 119 -6.19 -12.81 -24.74
N LEU A 120 -6.87 -13.70 -24.01
CA LEU A 120 -8.16 -13.42 -23.38
C LEU A 120 -8.11 -12.16 -22.49
N TRP A 121 -7.04 -11.99 -21.72
CA TRP A 121 -6.89 -10.86 -20.82
C TRP A 121 -6.61 -9.56 -21.56
N GLU A 122 -5.78 -9.61 -22.60
CA GLU A 122 -5.45 -8.46 -23.44
C GLU A 122 -6.72 -7.79 -24.01
N VAL A 123 -7.59 -8.58 -24.63
CA VAL A 123 -8.80 -8.06 -25.31
C VAL A 123 -9.87 -7.54 -24.34
N VAL A 124 -10.03 -8.16 -23.16
CA VAL A 124 -11.01 -7.69 -22.17
C VAL A 124 -10.49 -6.51 -21.34
N ALA A 125 -9.17 -6.41 -21.15
CA ALA A 125 -8.54 -5.31 -20.44
C ALA A 125 -8.58 -4.01 -21.26
N ASP A 126 -8.32 -4.12 -22.56
CA ASP A 126 -8.43 -3.00 -23.52
C ASP A 126 -9.89 -2.54 -23.71
N GLY A 127 -10.86 -3.38 -23.34
CA GLY A 127 -12.28 -3.05 -23.43
C GLY A 127 -12.81 -3.11 -24.87
N THR A 128 -12.01 -3.65 -25.80
CA THR A 128 -12.40 -3.91 -27.18
C THR A 128 -13.45 -5.01 -27.28
N MET A 129 -13.51 -5.92 -26.30
CA MET A 129 -14.50 -7.01 -26.23
C MET A 129 -15.18 -7.09 -24.85
N PRO A 130 -16.53 -7.18 -24.80
CA PRO A 130 -17.49 -7.06 -25.91
C PRO A 130 -17.57 -5.64 -26.49
N PRO A 131 -17.86 -5.47 -27.80
CA PRO A 131 -17.91 -4.16 -28.43
C PRO A 131 -19.12 -3.35 -27.93
N GLU A 132 -19.05 -2.02 -28.03
CA GLU A 132 -20.08 -1.11 -27.51
C GLU A 132 -21.49 -1.40 -28.03
N ASP A 133 -21.59 -1.79 -29.30
CA ASP A 133 -22.87 -2.08 -29.97
C ASP A 133 -23.47 -3.44 -29.59
N ASP A 134 -22.65 -4.38 -29.08
CA ASP A 134 -23.05 -5.77 -28.79
C ASP A 134 -22.73 -6.12 -27.32
N GLY A 135 -23.37 -5.41 -26.38
CA GLY A 135 -23.32 -5.71 -24.95
C GLY A 135 -22.32 -4.90 -24.14
N GLY A 136 -21.42 -4.15 -24.78
CA GLY A 136 -20.48 -3.22 -24.16
C GLY A 136 -19.39 -3.86 -23.30
N PRO A 137 -18.34 -3.09 -22.96
CA PRO A 137 -17.18 -3.60 -22.24
C PRO A 137 -17.57 -4.16 -20.87
N LEU A 138 -16.85 -5.20 -20.43
CA LEU A 138 -17.05 -5.81 -19.12
C LEU A 138 -16.86 -4.79 -18.00
N SER A 139 -17.71 -4.89 -16.98
CA SER A 139 -17.53 -4.13 -15.74
C SER A 139 -16.22 -4.51 -15.04
N GLU A 140 -15.72 -3.64 -14.18
CA GLU A 140 -14.55 -3.92 -13.33
C GLU A 140 -14.70 -5.22 -12.52
N ILE A 141 -15.92 -5.53 -12.08
CA ILE A 141 -16.20 -6.75 -11.32
C ILE A 141 -16.04 -7.97 -12.21
N GLU A 142 -16.62 -7.97 -13.41
CA GLU A 142 -16.53 -9.07 -14.37
C GLU A 142 -15.08 -9.29 -14.85
N ARG A 143 -14.34 -8.21 -15.15
CA ARG A 143 -12.90 -8.29 -15.46
C ARG A 143 -12.12 -8.85 -14.28
N GLY A 144 -12.48 -8.46 -13.06
CA GLY A 144 -11.89 -9.00 -11.84
C GLY A 144 -12.04 -10.51 -11.70
N VAL A 145 -13.15 -11.09 -12.15
CA VAL A 145 -13.40 -12.54 -12.14
C VAL A 145 -12.48 -13.28 -13.12
N ILE A 146 -12.36 -12.80 -14.37
CA ILE A 146 -11.45 -13.38 -15.37
C ILE A 146 -10.00 -13.29 -14.89
N ARG A 147 -9.60 -12.12 -14.38
CA ARG A 147 -8.25 -11.87 -13.85
C ARG A 147 -7.89 -12.86 -12.73
N ALA A 148 -8.77 -13.00 -11.74
CA ALA A 148 -8.55 -13.86 -10.59
C ALA A 148 -8.43 -15.34 -11.00
N TRP A 149 -9.22 -15.77 -11.97
CA TRP A 149 -9.19 -17.13 -12.49
C TRP A 149 -7.90 -17.44 -13.28
N ILE A 150 -7.44 -16.56 -14.17
CA ILE A 150 -6.17 -16.74 -14.90
C ILE A 150 -5.02 -16.85 -13.89
N LEU A 151 -4.92 -15.90 -12.95
CA LEU A 151 -3.88 -15.88 -11.92
C LEU A 151 -3.93 -17.12 -10.99
N ALA A 152 -5.10 -17.71 -10.79
CA ALA A 152 -5.27 -18.93 -10.00
C ALA A 152 -4.84 -20.21 -10.75
N GLY A 153 -4.32 -20.07 -11.97
CA GLY A 153 -3.92 -21.20 -12.82
C GLY A 153 -5.06 -21.75 -13.66
N ALA A 154 -6.04 -20.92 -13.98
CA ALA A 154 -7.19 -21.25 -14.83
C ALA A 154 -7.87 -22.58 -14.46
N PRO A 155 -8.28 -22.79 -13.19
CA PRO A 155 -8.88 -24.04 -12.77
C PRO A 155 -10.20 -24.32 -13.51
N LEU A 156 -10.38 -25.57 -13.93
CA LEU A 156 -11.64 -26.06 -14.48
C LEU A 156 -12.67 -26.32 -13.36
N PRO A 157 -13.98 -26.11 -13.61
CA PRO A 157 -15.02 -26.49 -12.67
C PRO A 157 -15.06 -28.03 -12.52
N GLU A 158 -15.22 -28.53 -11.29
CA GLU A 158 -15.34 -29.98 -11.07
C GLU A 158 -16.66 -30.50 -11.66
N VAL A 159 -16.57 -31.37 -12.67
CA VAL A 159 -17.72 -32.08 -13.24
C VAL A 159 -18.10 -33.23 -12.31
N THR A 160 -18.73 -32.93 -11.18
CA THR A 160 -19.32 -33.98 -10.34
C THR A 160 -20.72 -34.32 -10.83
N GLY A 161 -20.89 -35.56 -11.28
CA GLY A 161 -22.19 -36.16 -11.61
C GLY A 161 -23.08 -36.40 -10.38
N ALA A 162 -23.34 -35.35 -9.60
CA ALA A 162 -24.33 -35.31 -8.55
C ALA A 162 -25.41 -34.30 -8.96
N ALA A 163 -26.67 -34.76 -8.96
CA ALA A 163 -27.82 -34.00 -9.38
C ALA A 163 -27.78 -32.55 -8.87
N ALA A 164 -27.84 -31.61 -9.82
CA ALA A 164 -27.97 -30.19 -9.56
C ALA A 164 -29.09 -29.95 -8.53
N PRO A 165 -28.87 -29.16 -7.47
CA PRO A 165 -30.00 -28.49 -6.84
C PRO A 165 -30.71 -27.70 -7.95
N ALA A 166 -32.03 -27.89 -8.04
CA ALA A 166 -32.88 -27.23 -9.03
C ALA A 166 -32.51 -25.75 -9.16
N PRO A 167 -32.51 -25.19 -10.39
CA PRO A 167 -32.12 -23.80 -10.60
C PRO A 167 -32.94 -22.92 -9.66
N ALA A 168 -32.25 -22.19 -8.80
CA ALA A 168 -32.88 -21.07 -8.11
C ALA A 168 -33.50 -20.19 -9.20
N PRO A 169 -34.75 -19.73 -9.02
CA PRO A 169 -35.42 -18.93 -10.04
C PRO A 169 -34.52 -17.75 -10.38
N VAL A 170 -34.14 -17.66 -11.65
CA VAL A 170 -33.46 -16.49 -12.22
C VAL A 170 -34.36 -15.30 -11.92
N PRO A 171 -33.92 -14.29 -11.15
CA PRO A 171 -34.73 -13.12 -10.91
C PRO A 171 -35.03 -12.45 -12.25
N ASP A 172 -36.31 -12.16 -12.47
CA ASP A 172 -36.82 -11.44 -13.64
C ASP A 172 -36.03 -10.13 -13.83
N PRO A 173 -35.44 -9.84 -15.01
CA PRO A 173 -34.74 -8.58 -15.27
C PRO A 173 -35.65 -7.34 -15.13
N SER A 174 -36.96 -7.51 -15.01
CA SER A 174 -37.90 -6.43 -14.66
C SER A 174 -37.86 -6.03 -13.17
N VAL A 175 -37.26 -6.86 -12.32
CA VAL A 175 -36.99 -6.54 -10.90
C VAL A 175 -35.54 -6.11 -10.80
N ALA A 176 -35.30 -4.82 -11.05
CA ALA A 176 -34.08 -4.17 -10.60
C ALA A 176 -34.07 -4.20 -9.06
N THR A 177 -33.58 -5.31 -8.48
CA THR A 177 -33.09 -5.29 -7.10
C THR A 177 -31.88 -4.37 -7.14
N THR A 178 -32.10 -3.10 -6.77
CA THR A 178 -31.02 -2.17 -6.44
C THR A 178 -30.03 -2.95 -5.59
N PRO A 179 -28.75 -3.11 -6.02
CA PRO A 179 -27.76 -3.78 -5.20
C PRO A 179 -27.84 -3.15 -3.81
N ALA A 180 -28.00 -3.97 -2.78
CA ALA A 180 -28.02 -3.47 -1.42
C ALA A 180 -26.74 -2.66 -1.22
N GLU A 181 -26.89 -1.33 -1.20
CA GLU A 181 -25.76 -0.41 -1.09
C GLU A 181 -24.93 -0.88 0.11
N PRO A 182 -23.62 -1.20 -0.07
CA PRO A 182 -22.80 -1.64 1.02
C PRO A 182 -22.91 -0.61 2.14
N ALA A 183 -23.11 -1.07 3.37
CA ALA A 183 -23.29 -0.18 4.52
C ALA A 183 -22.24 0.94 4.47
N THR A 184 -22.64 2.18 4.75
CA THR A 184 -21.81 3.39 4.57
C THR A 184 -20.38 3.23 5.12
N GLY A 185 -20.22 2.46 6.20
CA GLY A 185 -18.91 2.09 6.75
C GLY A 185 -18.01 1.30 5.79
N LEU A 186 -18.50 0.27 5.11
CA LEU A 186 -17.72 -0.50 4.13
C LEU A 186 -17.31 0.35 2.92
N ARG A 187 -18.17 1.30 2.50
CA ARG A 187 -17.82 2.27 1.44
C ARG A 187 -16.68 3.18 1.86
N PHE A 188 -16.74 3.70 3.09
CA PHE A 188 -15.68 4.53 3.64
C PHE A 188 -14.35 3.77 3.76
N LEU A 189 -14.37 2.52 4.21
CA LEU A 189 -13.17 1.67 4.27
C LEU A 189 -12.58 1.41 2.89
N GLY A 190 -13.41 1.10 1.89
CA GLY A 190 -12.95 0.92 0.50
C GLY A 190 -12.34 2.19 -0.08
N TRP A 191 -12.95 3.36 0.17
CA TRP A 191 -12.39 4.66 -0.21
C TRP A 191 -11.03 4.92 0.44
N LEU A 192 -10.89 4.60 1.74
CA LEU A 192 -9.64 4.75 2.46
C LEU A 192 -8.53 3.86 1.88
N GLY A 193 -8.88 2.67 1.39
CA GLY A 193 -7.97 1.77 0.69
C GLY A 193 -7.34 2.38 -0.56
N ARG A 194 -8.13 3.15 -1.33
CA ARG A 194 -7.65 3.85 -2.56
C ARG A 194 -6.62 4.94 -2.28
N LEU A 195 -6.54 5.44 -1.04
CA LEU A 195 -5.52 6.41 -0.63
C LEU A 195 -4.15 5.77 -0.37
N HIS A 196 -4.05 4.44 -0.33
CA HIS A 196 -2.81 3.75 -0.01
C HIS A 196 -1.62 4.20 -0.90
N PRO A 197 -1.71 4.22 -2.25
CA PRO A 197 -0.60 4.66 -3.09
C PRO A 197 -0.17 6.11 -2.83
N ALA A 198 -1.10 7.02 -2.50
CA ALA A 198 -0.75 8.39 -2.14
C ALA A 198 -0.01 8.44 -0.79
N LEU A 199 -0.47 7.67 0.19
CA LEU A 199 0.07 7.66 1.54
C LEU A 199 1.42 6.98 1.67
N VAL A 200 1.82 6.08 0.76
CA VAL A 200 3.14 5.43 0.83
C VAL A 200 4.30 6.39 0.52
N HIS A 201 4.09 7.45 -0.25
CA HIS A 201 5.17 8.34 -0.69
C HIS A 201 5.82 9.11 0.47
N PHE A 202 5.01 9.57 1.42
CA PHE A 202 5.47 10.31 2.59
C PHE A 202 6.47 9.52 3.46
N PRO A 203 6.13 8.32 3.98
CA PRO A 203 7.06 7.56 4.81
C PRO A 203 8.31 7.12 4.03
N ILE A 204 8.20 6.78 2.74
CA ILE A 204 9.36 6.43 1.91
C ILE A 204 10.35 7.60 1.86
N ALA A 205 9.88 8.79 1.48
CA ALA A 205 10.72 9.98 1.37
C ALA A 205 11.37 10.37 2.72
N LEU A 206 10.61 10.29 3.82
CA LEU A 206 11.12 10.64 5.15
C LEU A 206 12.15 9.63 5.66
N LEU A 207 11.96 8.32 5.46
CA LEU A 207 12.94 7.32 5.86
C LEU A 207 14.23 7.43 5.02
N LEU A 208 14.12 7.72 3.72
CA LEU A 208 15.28 8.04 2.87
C LEU A 208 16.01 9.30 3.35
N ALA A 209 15.28 10.38 3.65
CA ALA A 209 15.86 11.62 4.18
C ALA A 209 16.54 11.39 5.54
N ALA A 210 15.98 10.54 6.40
CA ALA A 210 16.62 10.16 7.67
C ALA A 210 17.94 9.42 7.45
N ALA A 211 17.99 8.47 6.52
CA ALA A 211 19.21 7.76 6.18
C ALA A 211 20.26 8.68 5.55
N LEU A 212 19.86 9.61 4.68
CA LEU A 212 20.74 10.63 4.14
C LEU A 212 21.30 11.54 5.23
N ALA A 213 20.45 12.02 6.15
CA ALA A 213 20.89 12.87 7.25
C ALA A 213 21.88 12.14 8.18
N GLU A 214 21.65 10.85 8.48
CA GLU A 214 22.59 10.06 9.27
C GLU A 214 23.88 9.75 8.51
N LEU A 215 23.82 9.52 7.20
CA LEU A 215 25.00 9.35 6.34
C LEU A 215 25.86 10.62 6.33
N LEU A 216 25.26 11.79 6.12
CA LEU A 216 25.96 13.07 6.17
C LEU A 216 26.59 13.31 7.56
N ARG A 217 25.92 12.88 8.63
CA ARG A 217 26.49 12.89 9.98
C ARG A 217 27.71 11.99 10.13
N MET A 218 27.70 10.82 9.49
CA MET A 218 28.86 9.92 9.48
C MET A 218 30.06 10.54 8.74
N LEU A 219 29.79 11.37 7.73
CA LEU A 219 30.80 12.10 6.96
C LEU A 219 31.27 13.42 7.63
N GLY A 220 30.97 13.62 8.92
CA GLY A 220 31.38 14.82 9.65
C GLY A 220 30.43 16.03 9.50
N GLY A 221 29.21 15.80 9.03
CA GLY A 221 28.18 16.83 8.87
C GLY A 221 27.73 17.47 10.19
N ALA A 222 26.94 18.54 10.05
CA ALA A 222 26.56 19.40 11.16
C ALA A 222 25.67 18.72 12.24
N PRO A 223 25.71 19.19 13.51
CA PRO A 223 24.95 18.61 14.60
C PRO A 223 23.41 18.61 14.41
N TRP A 224 22.87 19.56 13.65
CA TRP A 224 21.42 19.67 13.41
C TRP A 224 20.86 18.47 12.63
N LEU A 225 21.70 17.77 11.86
CA LEU A 225 21.32 16.56 11.13
C LEU A 225 20.83 15.44 12.05
N ALA A 226 21.27 15.41 13.32
CA ALA A 226 20.74 14.44 14.30
C ALA A 226 19.26 14.69 14.58
N SER A 227 18.90 15.95 14.82
CA SER A 227 17.50 16.36 15.04
C SER A 227 16.64 16.14 13.79
N ALA A 228 17.19 16.44 12.60
CA ALA A 228 16.51 16.20 11.33
C ALA A 228 16.25 14.71 11.11
N ALA A 229 17.25 13.85 11.30
CA ALA A 229 17.11 12.40 11.18
C ALA A 229 16.05 11.86 12.15
N ARG A 230 16.07 12.30 13.42
CA ARG A 230 15.06 11.91 14.42
C ARG A 230 13.66 12.32 14.02
N PHE A 231 13.47 13.56 13.58
CA PHE A 231 12.16 14.05 13.13
C PHE A 231 11.64 13.23 11.94
N CYS A 232 12.49 12.99 10.95
CA CYS A 232 12.14 12.19 9.78
C CYS A 232 11.78 10.74 10.15
N ILE A 233 12.50 10.11 11.08
CA ILE A 233 12.16 8.77 11.59
C ILE A 233 10.80 8.77 12.30
N GLN A 234 10.52 9.77 13.14
CA GLN A 234 9.26 9.83 13.87
C GLN A 234 8.04 9.92 12.94
N ILE A 235 8.08 10.87 11.99
CA ILE A 235 6.98 11.06 11.05
C ILE A 235 6.95 9.93 10.01
N GLY A 236 8.11 9.45 9.55
CA GLY A 236 8.21 8.34 8.60
C GLY A 236 7.66 7.03 9.17
N CYS A 237 8.04 6.65 10.39
CA CYS A 237 7.51 5.44 11.03
C CYS A 237 6.01 5.55 11.33
N ALA A 238 5.51 6.74 11.72
CA ALA A 238 4.08 6.97 11.89
C ALA A 238 3.32 6.84 10.55
N GLY A 239 3.87 7.43 9.48
CA GLY A 239 3.34 7.32 8.12
C GLY A 239 3.31 5.88 7.63
N ALA A 240 4.35 5.08 7.91
CA ALA A 240 4.42 3.68 7.50
C ALA A 240 3.30 2.83 8.14
N LEU A 241 2.93 3.11 9.39
CA LEU A 241 1.79 2.45 10.05
C LEU A 241 0.46 2.82 9.39
N VAL A 242 0.26 4.09 9.07
CA VAL A 242 -0.95 4.57 8.39
C VAL A 242 -1.05 3.99 6.97
N ALA A 243 0.05 4.00 6.23
CA ALA A 243 0.15 3.40 4.90
C ALA A 243 -0.17 1.89 4.94
N GLY A 244 0.40 1.14 5.89
CA GLY A 244 0.09 -0.28 6.07
C GLY A 244 -1.37 -0.54 6.40
N ALA A 245 -1.96 0.26 7.30
CA ALA A 245 -3.37 0.12 7.68
C ALA A 245 -4.31 0.38 6.49
N THR A 246 -4.07 1.45 5.72
CA THR A 246 -4.87 1.76 4.53
C THR A 246 -4.70 0.71 3.42
N GLY A 247 -3.49 0.18 3.24
CA GLY A 247 -3.22 -0.89 2.26
C GLY A 247 -4.01 -2.17 2.52
N TRP A 248 -4.27 -2.51 3.79
CA TRP A 248 -5.07 -3.68 4.15
C TRP A 248 -6.53 -3.60 3.69
N PHE A 249 -7.05 -2.37 3.52
CA PHE A 249 -8.42 -2.13 3.07
C PHE A 249 -8.52 -1.87 1.56
N SER A 250 -7.40 -1.92 0.83
CA SER A 250 -7.44 -1.72 -0.62
C SER A 250 -8.05 -2.93 -1.32
N THR A 251 -9.28 -2.77 -1.80
CA THR A 251 -10.04 -3.82 -2.49
C THR A 251 -9.57 -4.06 -3.93
N GLU A 252 -8.85 -3.11 -4.54
CA GLU A 252 -8.32 -3.21 -5.91
C GLU A 252 -7.29 -4.32 -6.07
N TYR A 253 -6.50 -4.59 -5.02
CA TYR A 253 -5.46 -5.64 -5.04
C TYR A 253 -5.96 -6.96 -4.44
N GLY A 254 -7.05 -6.96 -3.67
CA GLY A 254 -7.60 -8.17 -3.03
C GLY A 254 -8.09 -9.23 -4.03
N THR A 255 -8.43 -8.84 -5.25
CA THR A 255 -8.83 -9.73 -6.35
C THR A 255 -7.64 -10.24 -7.17
N GLN A 256 -6.46 -9.63 -7.00
CA GLN A 256 -5.22 -9.99 -7.68
C GLN A 256 -4.45 -11.00 -6.83
N ALA A 257 -4.94 -12.23 -6.71
CA ALA A 257 -4.30 -13.29 -5.91
C ALA A 257 -3.03 -13.89 -6.58
N GLY A 258 -2.10 -13.03 -7.02
CA GLY A 258 -0.82 -13.42 -7.62
C GLY A 258 0.33 -13.59 -6.60
N ARG A 259 1.46 -14.14 -7.05
CA ARG A 259 2.66 -14.32 -6.21
C ARG A 259 3.21 -12.98 -5.69
N ASP A 260 3.09 -11.91 -6.48
CA ASP A 260 3.68 -10.60 -6.19
C ASP A 260 2.94 -9.83 -5.09
N ILE A 261 1.61 -9.97 -4.99
CA ILE A 261 0.86 -9.37 -3.87
C ILE A 261 1.25 -10.04 -2.54
N GLY A 262 1.51 -11.35 -2.56
CA GLY A 262 1.96 -12.09 -1.40
C GLY A 262 3.30 -11.55 -0.89
N TRP A 263 4.28 -11.40 -1.77
CA TRP A 263 5.58 -10.82 -1.44
C TRP A 263 5.46 -9.38 -0.95
N HIS A 264 4.69 -8.53 -1.64
CA HIS A 264 4.49 -7.14 -1.24
C HIS A 264 3.93 -7.04 0.19
N ARG A 265 2.91 -7.85 0.54
CA ARG A 265 2.30 -7.86 1.87
C ARG A 265 3.29 -8.28 2.96
N TRP A 266 4.04 -9.37 2.76
CA TRP A 266 5.03 -9.82 3.73
C TRP A 266 6.17 -8.81 3.92
N LEU A 267 6.66 -8.23 2.82
CA LEU A 267 7.68 -7.19 2.85
C LEU A 267 7.17 -5.90 3.53
N ALA A 268 5.92 -5.52 3.32
CA ALA A 268 5.29 -4.40 4.00
C ALA A 268 5.17 -4.64 5.52
N CYS A 269 4.73 -5.84 5.95
CA CYS A 269 4.70 -6.23 7.36
C CYS A 269 6.11 -6.17 8.00
N ALA A 270 7.12 -6.70 7.30
CA ALA A 270 8.51 -6.62 7.75
C ALA A 270 9.01 -5.18 7.86
N THR A 271 8.66 -4.32 6.89
CA THR A 271 8.98 -2.88 6.89
C THR A 271 8.39 -2.17 8.09
N ILE A 272 7.13 -2.44 8.41
CA ILE A 272 6.45 -1.85 9.58
C ILE A 272 7.11 -2.32 10.87
N ALA A 273 7.37 -3.61 11.01
CA ALA A 273 8.03 -4.18 12.19
C ALA A 273 9.43 -3.56 12.40
N LEU A 274 10.22 -3.46 11.32
CA LEU A 274 11.55 -2.88 11.38
C LEU A 274 11.51 -1.37 11.66
N SER A 275 10.50 -0.65 11.15
CA SER A 275 10.28 0.78 11.42
C SER A 275 9.97 1.03 12.91
N ILE A 276 9.23 0.13 13.56
CA ILE A 276 8.97 0.18 15.00
C ILE A 276 10.28 0.00 15.79
N VAL A 277 11.10 -0.98 15.41
CA VAL A 277 12.42 -1.22 16.03
C VAL A 277 13.33 -0.01 15.83
N LEU A 278 13.36 0.55 14.60
CA LEU A 278 14.11 1.76 14.26
C LEU A 278 13.71 2.94 15.15
N LEU A 279 12.41 3.19 15.32
CA LEU A 279 11.90 4.27 16.16
C LEU A 279 12.36 4.11 17.62
N ALA A 280 12.26 2.89 18.16
CA ALA A 280 12.69 2.59 19.52
C ALA A 280 14.21 2.80 19.70
N LEU A 281 15.03 2.32 18.76
CA LEU A 281 16.48 2.52 18.79
C LEU A 281 16.88 3.99 18.61
N SER A 282 16.18 4.73 17.75
CA SER A 282 16.40 6.17 17.53
C SER A 282 16.16 6.97 18.81
N GLU A 283 15.06 6.67 19.51
CA GLU A 283 14.71 7.32 20.77
C GLU A 283 15.69 6.94 21.91
N LEU A 284 16.12 5.68 21.98
CA LEU A 284 17.11 5.23 22.96
C LEU A 284 18.49 5.87 22.71
N ALA A 285 18.89 6.00 21.44
CA ALA A 285 20.13 6.67 21.06
C ALA A 285 20.12 8.14 21.46
N HIS A 286 19.00 8.85 21.24
CA HIS A 286 18.87 10.27 21.61
C HIS A 286 18.77 10.52 23.11
N ARG A 287 18.35 9.53 23.91
CA ARG A 287 18.29 9.65 25.38
C ARG A 287 19.65 9.46 26.05
N ARG A 288 20.60 8.82 25.39
CA ARG A 288 21.96 8.63 25.92
C ARG A 288 22.78 9.90 25.69
N ALA A 289 22.65 10.87 26.59
CA ALA A 289 23.48 12.07 26.58
C ALA A 289 24.97 11.69 26.63
N GLY A 290 25.73 12.06 25.59
CA GLY A 290 27.20 11.89 25.54
C GLY A 290 27.71 10.68 24.76
N ALA A 291 26.87 9.72 24.37
CA ALA A 291 27.26 8.62 23.49
C ALA A 291 26.79 8.90 22.06
N GLY A 292 27.67 8.73 21.06
CA GLY A 292 27.28 8.79 19.66
C GLY A 292 26.22 7.73 19.30
N PRO A 293 25.59 7.80 18.10
CA PRO A 293 24.58 6.85 17.69
C PRO A 293 25.14 5.42 17.72
N SER A 294 24.34 4.48 18.23
CA SER A 294 24.76 3.09 18.28
C SER A 294 24.93 2.50 16.87
N LYS A 295 25.91 1.62 16.67
CA LYS A 295 26.07 0.87 15.40
C LYS A 295 24.80 0.10 15.02
N ARG A 296 24.07 -0.42 16.03
CA ARG A 296 22.79 -1.11 15.86
C ARG A 296 21.71 -0.21 15.26
N TYR A 297 21.58 1.03 15.75
CA TYR A 297 20.65 2.01 15.20
C TYR A 297 20.91 2.26 13.71
N ARG A 298 22.18 2.49 13.34
CA ARG A 298 22.56 2.73 11.93
C ARG A 298 22.28 1.52 11.06
N LEU A 299 22.66 0.33 11.51
CA LEU A 299 22.39 -0.91 10.79
C LEU A 299 20.90 -1.07 10.52
N VAL A 300 20.05 -0.88 11.54
CA VAL A 300 18.60 -0.98 11.39
C VAL A 300 18.07 0.11 10.45
N LEU A 301 18.52 1.37 10.57
CA LEU A 301 18.10 2.46 9.68
C LEU A 301 18.36 2.15 8.21
N PHE A 302 19.58 1.75 7.87
CA PHE A 302 19.93 1.44 6.48
C PHE A 302 19.24 0.16 5.99
N ALA A 303 19.08 -0.84 6.85
CA ALA A 303 18.29 -2.03 6.53
C ALA A 303 16.81 -1.69 6.27
N THR A 304 16.20 -0.79 7.06
CA THR A 304 14.83 -0.30 6.82
C THR A 304 14.72 0.37 5.46
N VAL A 305 15.67 1.24 5.09
CA VAL A 305 15.63 1.93 3.80
C VAL A 305 15.75 0.97 2.62
N VAL A 306 16.66 -0.01 2.69
CA VAL A 306 16.76 -1.05 1.68
C VAL A 306 15.45 -1.83 1.57
N LEU A 307 14.89 -2.25 2.70
CA LEU A 307 13.65 -3.01 2.74
C LEU A 307 12.45 -2.21 2.20
N VAL A 308 12.38 -0.91 2.49
CA VAL A 308 11.38 0.00 1.92
C VAL A 308 11.53 0.09 0.40
N GLY A 309 12.76 0.18 -0.11
CA GLY A 309 13.02 0.17 -1.56
C GLY A 309 12.54 -1.12 -2.23
N VAL A 310 12.86 -2.28 -1.63
CA VAL A 310 12.38 -3.58 -2.12
C VAL A 310 10.86 -3.67 -2.06
N THR A 311 10.24 -3.29 -0.94
CA THR A 311 8.77 -3.26 -0.80
C THR A 311 8.12 -2.36 -1.86
N GLY A 312 8.73 -1.20 -2.12
CA GLY A 312 8.31 -0.24 -3.15
C GLY A 312 8.44 -0.81 -4.56
N HIS A 313 9.49 -1.56 -4.86
CA HIS A 313 9.64 -2.24 -6.14
C HIS A 313 8.52 -3.25 -6.38
N PHE A 314 8.22 -4.11 -5.41
CA PHE A 314 7.07 -5.03 -5.50
C PHE A 314 5.74 -4.28 -5.56
N GLY A 315 5.61 -3.15 -4.88
CA GLY A 315 4.43 -2.29 -5.00
C GLY A 315 4.28 -1.69 -6.41
N GLY A 316 5.39 -1.31 -7.04
CA GLY A 316 5.43 -0.85 -8.42
C GLY A 316 5.01 -1.92 -9.41
N MET A 317 5.44 -3.17 -9.21
CA MET A 317 5.01 -4.29 -10.06
C MET A 317 3.50 -4.55 -10.00
N LEU A 318 2.86 -4.32 -8.84
CA LEU A 318 1.40 -4.43 -8.74
C LEU A 318 0.65 -3.36 -9.55
N VAL A 319 1.28 -2.20 -9.79
CA VAL A 319 0.68 -1.07 -10.50
C VAL A 319 1.03 -1.09 -11.99
N HIS A 320 2.26 -1.46 -12.33
CA HIS A 320 2.84 -1.30 -13.65
C HIS A 320 3.14 -2.63 -14.38
N GLY A 321 2.92 -3.78 -13.73
CA GLY A 321 3.30 -5.11 -14.26
C GLY A 321 4.74 -5.49 -13.92
N SER A 322 5.11 -6.77 -14.09
CA SER A 322 6.46 -7.28 -13.79
C SER A 322 7.52 -6.75 -14.76
N ASP A 323 7.14 -6.47 -16.00
CA ASP A 323 8.06 -6.06 -17.08
C ASP A 323 8.23 -4.54 -17.21
N TYR A 324 7.77 -3.76 -16.22
CA TYR A 324 7.81 -2.28 -16.30
C TYR A 324 9.23 -1.68 -16.38
N LEU A 325 10.27 -2.48 -16.10
CA LEU A 325 11.69 -2.11 -16.23
C LEU A 325 12.38 -2.81 -17.41
N ALA A 326 11.67 -3.63 -18.18
CA ALA A 326 12.17 -4.20 -19.41
C ALA A 326 12.34 -3.08 -20.44
N TRP A 327 13.44 -3.13 -21.18
CA TRP A 327 13.84 -2.13 -22.17
C TRP A 327 14.21 -2.80 -23.48
#